data_AF-A0A9W8QMV1-F1
#
_entry.id   AF-A0A9W8QMV1-F1
#
_cell.length_a   1.000
_cell.length_b   1.000
_cell.length_c   1.000
_cell.angle_alpha   90.00
_cell.angle_beta   90.00
_cell.angle_gamma   90.00
#
_symmetry.space_group_name_H-M   'P 1'
#
loop_
_entity.id
_entity.type
_entity.pdbx_description
1 polymer ?
#
loop_
_entity_poly.entity_id
_entity_poly.type
_entity_poly.pdbx_seq_one_letter_code
_entity_poly.pdbx_strand_id
1 'polypeptide(L)'
;MGKPDIRCAHCSHAPFRDSSSLRKHIAAAHTRPFPCAFYFAGCTSTFGSKNEWKRHIASQHLCLQYYRCSICSQSTVDGKGNEFNRKDLFTQHLRRMHAPVQVKRALAKGDNGQQGSECETYVREMQQRCLIQRRHPPRRSSCPKPNCVNTFEGPTAWDEWTEHVGRHMEKGEGDDLGVDDLLLQYALEEGIVEGVGEKEYRLVQLRRARSPSTFAGLFAPSTTAGLTKNPNPPPK
;
A
#
# COMPACT_ATOMS: atom_id res chain seq x y z
N MET A 1 34.60 35.47 12.61
CA MET A 1 34.33 34.53 11.50
C MET A 1 33.04 33.79 11.84
N GLY A 2 32.00 33.88 11.01
CA GLY A 2 30.74 33.16 11.23
C GLY A 2 30.93 31.66 11.08
N LYS A 3 30.18 30.85 11.83
CA LYS A 3 30.21 29.39 11.67
C LYS A 3 29.69 29.01 10.28
N PRO A 4 30.29 28.02 9.61
CA PRO A 4 29.81 27.55 8.31
C PRO A 4 28.41 26.94 8.45
N ASP A 5 27.52 27.26 7.51
CA ASP A 5 26.18 26.68 7.43
C ASP A 5 26.26 25.17 7.15
N ILE A 6 25.60 24.36 7.98
CA ILE A 6 25.52 22.92 7.82
C ILE A 6 24.28 22.61 6.96
N ARG A 7 24.48 22.16 5.72
CA ARG A 7 23.39 21.96 4.73
C ARG A 7 23.31 20.51 4.28
N CYS A 8 22.13 20.09 3.83
CA CYS A 8 21.96 18.78 3.21
C CYS A 8 22.45 18.81 1.75
N ALA A 9 23.17 17.78 1.33
CA ALA A 9 23.63 17.62 -0.06
C ALA A 9 22.55 17.03 -0.99
N HIS A 10 21.50 16.44 -0.43
CA HIS A 10 20.46 15.71 -1.18
C HIS A 10 19.17 16.52 -1.39
N CYS A 11 19.02 17.68 -0.73
CA CYS A 11 17.86 18.54 -0.90
C CYS A 11 18.15 19.99 -0.49
N SER A 12 17.23 20.88 -0.85
CA SER A 12 17.31 22.31 -0.54
C SER A 12 16.74 22.69 0.83
N HIS A 13 16.75 21.78 1.80
CA HIS A 13 16.28 22.06 3.16
C HIS A 13 17.10 23.20 3.80
N ALA A 14 16.45 24.00 4.65
CA ALA A 14 17.12 25.06 5.40
C ALA A 14 18.33 24.51 6.21
N PRO A 15 19.38 25.33 6.43
CA PRO A 15 20.56 24.92 7.19
C PRO A 15 20.21 24.37 8.58
N PHE A 16 20.95 23.36 8.98
CA PHE A 16 20.81 22.70 10.28
C PHE A 16 21.70 23.38 11.32
N ARG A 17 21.25 23.36 12.57
CA ARG A 17 21.98 23.93 13.71
C ARG A 17 23.28 23.18 14.02
N ASP A 18 23.31 21.88 13.76
CA ASP A 18 24.44 20.99 14.03
C ASP A 18 24.45 19.77 13.10
N SER A 19 25.58 19.07 13.05
CA SER A 19 25.77 17.87 12.23
C SER A 19 24.88 16.70 12.65
N SER A 20 24.40 16.67 13.91
CA SER A 20 23.52 15.62 14.41
C SER A 20 22.12 15.74 13.82
N SER A 21 21.60 16.97 13.75
CA SER A 21 20.32 17.33 13.14
C SER A 21 20.35 17.07 11.63
N LEU A 22 21.45 17.40 10.95
CA LEU A 22 21.65 17.04 9.54
C LEU A 22 21.65 15.52 9.35
N ARG A 23 22.35 14.76 10.21
CA ARG A 23 22.39 13.29 10.11
C ARG A 23 21.00 12.67 10.31
N LYS A 24 20.22 13.16 11.29
CA LYS A 24 18.83 12.75 11.50
C LYS A 24 17.96 13.06 10.29
N HIS A 25 18.15 14.23 9.68
CA HIS A 25 17.45 14.59 8.45
C HIS A 25 17.81 13.66 7.29
N ILE A 26 19.11 13.41 7.03
CA ILE A 26 19.53 12.50 5.96
C ILE A 26 18.95 11.11 6.20
N ALA A 27 19.08 10.59 7.42
CA ALA A 27 18.53 9.29 7.79
C ALA A 27 17.01 9.20 7.57
N ALA A 28 16.25 10.26 7.89
CA ALA A 28 14.80 10.27 7.79
C ALA A 28 14.28 10.59 6.38
N ALA A 29 14.92 11.50 5.66
CA ALA A 29 14.44 12.04 4.39
C ALA A 29 15.07 11.37 3.16
N HIS A 30 16.26 10.78 3.32
CA HIS A 30 17.08 10.33 2.20
C HIS A 30 17.55 8.88 2.33
N THR A 31 17.54 8.30 3.53
CA THR A 31 17.82 6.87 3.71
C THR A 31 16.53 6.06 3.69
N ARG A 32 16.48 5.01 2.87
CA ARG A 32 15.38 4.06 2.84
C ARG A 32 15.94 2.65 3.02
N PRO A 33 16.28 2.27 4.26
CA PRO A 33 17.11 1.09 4.52
C PRO A 33 16.33 -0.24 4.41
N PHE A 34 15.03 -0.18 4.12
CA PHE A 34 14.17 -1.35 4.02
C PHE A 34 13.76 -1.59 2.56
N PRO A 35 14.59 -2.24 1.73
CA PRO A 35 14.15 -2.75 0.43
C PRO A 35 13.09 -3.85 0.63
N CYS A 36 12.15 -3.96 -0.32
CA CYS A 36 11.15 -5.01 -0.26
C CYS A 36 11.78 -6.41 -0.31
N ALA A 37 11.28 -7.35 0.48
CA ALA A 37 11.75 -8.75 0.45
C ALA A 37 11.55 -9.43 -0.92
N PHE A 38 10.64 -8.91 -1.75
CA PHE A 38 10.39 -9.38 -3.11
C PHE A 38 11.14 -8.57 -4.18
N TYR A 39 12.23 -7.87 -3.83
CA TYR A 39 13.02 -7.11 -4.82
C TYR A 39 13.57 -8.02 -5.94
N PHE A 40 13.97 -9.25 -5.60
CA PHE A 40 14.46 -10.25 -6.54
C PHE A 40 13.43 -10.62 -7.62
N ALA A 41 12.16 -10.36 -7.38
CA ALA A 41 11.05 -10.63 -8.31
C ALA A 41 10.51 -9.34 -8.98
N GLY A 42 11.24 -8.23 -8.88
CA GLY A 42 10.93 -6.96 -9.54
C GLY A 42 10.22 -5.92 -8.68
N CYS A 43 10.07 -6.10 -7.37
CA CYS A 43 9.54 -5.04 -6.50
C CYS A 43 10.61 -4.00 -6.17
N THR A 44 10.47 -2.78 -6.70
CA THR A 44 11.43 -1.68 -6.47
C THR A 44 11.11 -0.82 -5.25
N SER A 45 10.14 -1.23 -4.43
CA SER A 45 9.69 -0.43 -3.28
C SER A 45 10.73 -0.45 -2.15
N THR A 46 11.04 0.73 -1.62
CA THR A 46 11.92 0.93 -0.46
C THR A 46 11.22 1.81 0.57
N PHE A 47 11.48 1.57 1.86
CA PHE A 47 10.78 2.24 2.96
C PHE A 47 11.76 2.87 3.94
N GLY A 48 11.33 3.98 4.56
CA GLY A 48 12.08 4.64 5.63
C GLY A 48 11.91 3.98 7.00
N SER A 49 10.93 3.09 7.15
CA SER A 49 10.62 2.44 8.43
C SER A 49 10.26 0.96 8.30
N LYS A 50 10.61 0.18 9.34
CA LYS A 50 10.29 -1.25 9.46
C LYS A 50 8.78 -1.54 9.39
N ASN A 51 7.96 -0.68 10.00
CA ASN A 51 6.51 -0.86 10.00
C ASN A 51 5.89 -0.69 8.61
N GLU A 52 6.35 0.29 7.83
CA GLU A 52 5.87 0.47 6.45
C GLU A 52 6.30 -0.68 5.54
N TRP A 53 7.53 -1.16 5.71
CA TRP A 53 8.05 -2.33 5.02
C TRP A 53 7.23 -3.61 5.30
N LYS A 54 6.99 -3.95 6.57
CA LYS A 54 6.13 -5.09 6.96
C LYS A 54 4.71 -4.97 6.40
N ARG A 55 4.14 -3.75 6.42
CA ARG A 55 2.80 -3.48 5.86
C ARG A 55 2.77 -3.66 4.34
N HIS A 56 3.83 -3.28 3.64
CA HIS A 56 3.93 -3.42 2.18
C HIS A 56 3.95 -4.90 1.77
N ILE A 57 5.02 -5.63 2.10
CA ILE A 57 4.94 -6.92 2.78
C ILE A 57 3.63 -7.72 2.64
N ALA A 58 2.89 -7.64 3.75
CA ALA A 58 1.63 -8.30 3.97
C ALA A 58 0.53 -7.88 2.99
N SER A 59 0.49 -6.63 2.53
CA SER A 59 -0.65 -6.11 1.74
C SER A 59 -0.51 -6.28 0.23
N GLN A 60 0.72 -6.20 -0.29
CA GLN A 60 1.00 -6.24 -1.73
C GLN A 60 1.37 -7.63 -2.21
N HIS A 61 2.20 -8.36 -1.46
CA HIS A 61 2.77 -9.62 -1.93
C HIS A 61 2.08 -10.83 -1.29
N LEU A 62 2.00 -10.87 0.03
CA LEU A 62 1.36 -12.01 0.70
C LEU A 62 -0.16 -11.96 0.53
N CYS A 63 -0.78 -10.82 0.82
CA CYS A 63 -2.24 -10.64 0.82
C CYS A 63 -2.97 -11.83 1.47
N LEU A 64 -2.54 -12.19 2.69
CA LEU A 64 -2.97 -13.39 3.42
C LEU A 64 -4.50 -13.53 3.47
N GLN A 65 -5.18 -12.40 3.63
CA GLN A 65 -6.63 -12.29 3.66
C GLN A 65 -7.10 -11.12 2.80
N TYR A 66 -8.35 -11.21 2.34
CA TYR A 66 -9.05 -10.10 1.69
C TYR A 66 -10.55 -10.19 2.00
N TYR A 67 -11.26 -9.10 1.79
CA TYR A 67 -12.70 -9.01 1.96
C TYR A 67 -13.36 -9.00 0.59
N ARG A 68 -14.39 -9.83 0.39
CA ARG A 68 -15.24 -9.79 -0.81
C ARG A 68 -16.66 -9.51 -0.38
N CYS A 69 -17.21 -8.35 -0.77
CA CYS A 69 -18.56 -7.97 -0.38
C CYS A 69 -19.59 -8.96 -0.93
N SER A 70 -20.36 -9.59 -0.04
CA SER A 70 -21.42 -10.55 -0.41
C SER A 70 -22.73 -9.90 -0.86
N ILE A 71 -22.88 -8.57 -0.68
CA ILE A 71 -24.10 -7.83 -1.02
C ILE A 71 -24.01 -7.27 -2.44
N CYS A 72 -22.80 -6.95 -2.90
CA CYS A 72 -22.58 -6.50 -4.27
C CYS A 72 -22.82 -7.65 -5.24
N SER A 73 -23.67 -7.43 -6.25
CA SER A 73 -23.82 -8.36 -7.36
C SER A 73 -22.50 -8.48 -8.13
N GLN A 74 -22.15 -9.67 -8.59
CA GLN A 74 -20.93 -9.93 -9.38
C GLN A 74 -20.96 -9.26 -10.79
N SER A 75 -21.94 -8.39 -11.06
CA SER A 75 -22.34 -7.94 -12.40
C SER A 75 -21.48 -6.85 -13.05
N THR A 76 -20.33 -6.50 -12.46
CA THR A 76 -19.35 -5.73 -13.24
C THR A 76 -18.55 -6.73 -14.06
N VAL A 77 -18.35 -6.43 -15.35
CA VAL A 77 -17.76 -7.25 -16.44
C VAL A 77 -16.37 -7.86 -16.10
N ASP A 78 -15.86 -7.66 -14.89
CA ASP A 78 -14.59 -8.14 -14.38
C ASP A 78 -14.62 -8.73 -12.95
N GLY A 79 -15.72 -8.67 -12.20
CA GLY A 79 -15.80 -9.18 -10.81
C GLY A 79 -14.89 -8.46 -9.78
N LYS A 80 -14.24 -7.35 -10.14
CA LYS A 80 -13.13 -6.71 -9.39
C LYS A 80 -13.55 -5.60 -8.42
N GLY A 81 -14.78 -5.07 -8.50
CA GLY A 81 -15.20 -3.88 -7.76
C GLY A 81 -15.54 -4.10 -6.28
N ASN A 82 -15.63 -5.36 -5.82
CA ASN A 82 -16.10 -5.73 -4.48
C ASN A 82 -15.03 -6.42 -3.61
N GLU A 83 -13.76 -6.40 -4.02
CA GLU A 83 -12.64 -7.03 -3.30
C GLU A 83 -11.69 -6.00 -2.66
N PHE A 84 -11.35 -6.20 -1.40
CA PHE A 84 -10.56 -5.27 -0.59
C PHE A 84 -9.47 -6.01 0.20
N ASN A 85 -8.19 -5.66 0.08
CA ASN A 85 -7.13 -6.28 0.92
C ASN A 85 -7.11 -5.76 2.35
N ARG A 86 -7.75 -4.62 2.60
CA ARG A 86 -7.68 -3.95 3.89
C ARG A 86 -9.06 -3.75 4.48
N LYS A 87 -9.14 -3.97 5.79
CA LYS A 87 -10.35 -3.86 6.60
C LYS A 87 -10.97 -2.47 6.55
N ASP A 88 -10.15 -1.42 6.57
CA ASP A 88 -10.61 -0.02 6.51
C ASP A 88 -11.27 0.30 5.16
N LEU A 89 -10.69 -0.17 4.05
CA LEU A 89 -11.26 0.00 2.71
C LEU A 89 -12.62 -0.71 2.60
N PHE A 90 -12.72 -1.95 3.09
CA PHE A 90 -13.99 -2.68 3.13
C PHE A 90 -15.02 -2.00 4.03
N THR A 91 -14.60 -1.50 5.20
CA THR A 91 -15.48 -0.77 6.13
C THR A 91 -16.01 0.52 5.50
N GLN A 92 -15.16 1.25 4.79
CA GLN A 92 -15.58 2.44 4.05
C GLN A 92 -16.57 2.08 2.94
N HIS A 93 -16.33 0.99 2.22
CA HIS A 93 -17.28 0.47 1.23
C HIS A 93 -18.64 0.14 1.84
N LEU A 94 -18.68 -0.61 2.95
CA LEU A 94 -19.92 -0.92 3.66
C LEU A 94 -20.66 0.35 4.09
N ARG A 95 -19.95 1.34 4.65
CA ARG A 95 -20.56 2.60 5.08
C ARG A 95 -21.10 3.45 3.92
N ARG A 96 -20.49 3.40 2.74
CA ARG A 96 -20.94 4.22 1.59
C ARG A 96 -22.05 3.52 0.80
N MET A 97 -21.90 2.22 0.55
CA MET A 97 -22.76 1.47 -0.36
C MET A 97 -23.87 0.70 0.38
N HIS A 98 -23.63 0.30 1.63
CA HIS A 98 -24.49 -0.62 2.39
C HIS A 98 -24.85 -0.08 3.79
N ALA A 99 -24.63 1.21 4.06
CA ALA A 99 -25.01 1.77 5.36
C ALA A 99 -26.52 1.62 5.57
N PRO A 100 -26.95 1.08 6.72
CA PRO A 100 -28.35 1.03 7.09
C PRO A 100 -28.98 2.43 7.01
N VAL A 101 -30.23 2.50 6.57
CA VAL A 101 -30.96 3.77 6.34
C VAL A 101 -30.96 4.66 7.59
N GLN A 102 -30.97 4.04 8.77
CA GLN A 102 -30.94 4.68 10.08
C GLN A 102 -29.61 5.40 10.33
N VAL A 103 -28.48 4.82 9.88
CA VAL A 103 -27.13 5.39 10.01
C VAL A 103 -26.94 6.58 9.07
N LYS A 104 -27.46 6.49 7.84
CA LYS A 104 -27.48 7.63 6.91
C LYS A 104 -28.26 8.82 7.48
N ARG A 105 -29.34 8.57 8.25
CA ARG A 105 -30.14 9.60 8.91
C ARG A 105 -29.45 10.18 10.16
N ALA A 106 -28.79 9.34 10.97
CA ALA A 106 -28.06 9.79 12.18
C ALA A 106 -26.83 10.64 11.82
N LEU A 107 -26.07 10.27 10.78
CA LEU A 107 -24.95 11.06 10.26
C LEU A 107 -25.36 12.46 9.79
N ALA A 108 -26.59 12.61 9.27
CA ALA A 108 -27.13 13.91 8.85
C ALA A 108 -27.62 14.77 10.02
N LYS A 109 -27.88 14.18 11.19
CA LYS A 109 -28.45 14.85 12.38
C LYS A 109 -27.48 15.01 13.55
N GLY A 110 -26.27 14.46 13.45
CA GLY A 110 -25.23 14.62 14.48
C GLY A 110 -25.50 13.91 15.81
N ASP A 111 -26.42 12.93 15.82
CA ASP A 111 -26.79 12.19 17.02
C ASP A 111 -26.05 10.83 17.08
N ASN A 112 -25.36 10.58 18.19
CA ASN A 112 -24.39 9.48 18.33
C ASN A 112 -24.77 8.54 19.49
N GLY A 113 -26.08 8.29 19.67
CA GLY A 113 -26.63 7.39 20.68
C GLY A 113 -26.60 5.89 20.30
N GLN A 114 -27.43 5.09 20.99
CA GLN A 114 -27.60 3.62 20.90
C GLN A 114 -27.53 3.01 19.48
N GLN A 115 -27.95 3.78 18.48
CA GLN A 115 -28.00 3.41 17.06
C GLN A 115 -26.61 3.27 16.41
N GLY A 116 -25.58 3.94 16.95
CA GLY A 116 -24.19 3.72 16.55
C GLY A 116 -23.72 2.29 16.85
N SER A 117 -24.24 1.68 17.92
CA SER A 117 -23.87 0.32 18.36
C SER A 117 -24.37 -0.78 17.43
N GLU A 118 -25.61 -0.68 16.92
CA GLU A 118 -26.16 -1.63 15.95
C GLU A 118 -25.43 -1.53 14.60
N CYS A 119 -25.10 -0.32 14.15
CA CYS A 119 -24.28 -0.13 12.95
C CYS A 119 -22.91 -0.78 13.08
N GLU A 120 -22.28 -0.62 14.24
CA GLU A 120 -20.95 -1.18 14.48
C GLU A 120 -21.00 -2.71 14.52
N THR A 121 -22.05 -3.28 15.13
CA THR A 121 -22.31 -4.73 15.13
C THR A 121 -22.48 -5.26 13.71
N TYR A 122 -23.34 -4.64 12.90
CA TYR A 122 -23.51 -5.01 11.50
C TYR A 122 -22.20 -4.96 10.70
N VAL A 123 -21.39 -3.91 10.87
CA VAL A 123 -20.10 -3.79 10.19
C VAL A 123 -19.15 -4.91 10.61
N ARG A 124 -19.12 -5.28 11.91
CA ARG A 124 -18.29 -6.38 12.42
C ARG A 124 -18.73 -7.74 11.86
N GLU A 125 -20.03 -8.00 11.81
CA GLU A 125 -20.59 -9.22 11.21
C GLU A 125 -20.25 -9.32 9.73
N MET A 126 -20.41 -8.22 8.98
CA MET A 126 -20.05 -8.17 7.57
C MET A 126 -18.55 -8.38 7.35
N GLN A 127 -17.70 -7.83 8.22
CA GLN A 127 -16.25 -8.07 8.18
C GLN A 127 -15.94 -9.56 8.37
N GLN A 128 -16.55 -10.22 9.35
CA GLN A 128 -16.33 -11.66 9.58
C GLN A 128 -16.83 -12.50 8.42
N ARG A 129 -18.06 -12.25 7.94
CA ARG A 129 -18.70 -13.03 6.88
C ARG A 129 -18.01 -12.88 5.52
N CYS A 130 -17.51 -11.69 5.21
CA CYS A 130 -16.89 -11.38 3.92
C CYS A 130 -15.38 -11.60 3.89
N LEU A 131 -14.76 -12.00 5.01
CA LEU A 131 -13.33 -12.28 5.08
C LEU A 131 -13.03 -13.62 4.41
N ILE A 132 -12.12 -13.58 3.45
CA ILE A 132 -11.63 -14.77 2.73
C ILE A 132 -10.15 -14.96 3.05
N GLN A 133 -9.80 -16.13 3.57
CA GLN A 133 -8.42 -16.57 3.71
C GLN A 133 -7.88 -16.92 2.33
N ARG A 134 -6.87 -16.18 1.87
CA ARG A 134 -6.21 -16.44 0.59
C ARG A 134 -5.07 -17.44 0.75
N ARG A 135 -4.24 -17.24 1.77
CA ARG A 135 -3.06 -18.06 2.05
C ARG A 135 -2.57 -17.88 3.48
N HIS A 136 -1.77 -18.81 3.97
CA HIS A 136 -1.13 -18.70 5.28
C HIS A 136 0.26 -18.08 5.16
N PRO A 137 0.78 -17.41 6.21
CA PRO A 137 2.15 -16.91 6.20
C PRO A 137 3.15 -18.08 6.12
N PRO A 138 4.40 -17.82 5.68
CA PRO A 138 5.47 -18.81 5.71
C PRO A 138 5.62 -19.42 7.11
N ARG A 139 5.58 -20.75 7.17
CA ARG A 139 5.82 -21.51 8.41
C ARG A 139 7.29 -21.78 8.66
N ARG A 140 8.14 -21.56 7.65
CA ARG A 140 9.59 -21.74 7.68
C ARG A 140 10.24 -20.62 6.88
N SER A 141 11.26 -20.00 7.43
CA SER A 141 12.02 -18.92 6.78
C SER A 141 13.47 -18.91 7.26
N SER A 142 14.40 -18.44 6.43
CA SER A 142 15.82 -18.29 6.81
C SER A 142 16.27 -16.85 6.61
N CYS A 143 17.24 -16.41 7.39
CA CYS A 143 17.77 -15.06 7.21
C CYS A 143 18.51 -14.96 5.87
N PRO A 144 18.15 -13.99 4.99
CA PRO A 144 18.83 -13.81 3.70
C PRO A 144 20.21 -13.15 3.82
N LYS A 145 20.64 -12.74 5.02
CA LYS A 145 21.90 -12.05 5.22
C LYS A 145 23.08 -13.04 5.16
N PRO A 146 24.14 -12.75 4.38
CA PRO A 146 25.38 -13.51 4.43
C PRO A 146 25.94 -13.62 5.85
N ASN A 147 26.39 -14.81 6.23
CA ASN A 147 26.92 -15.13 7.57
C ASN A 147 25.89 -15.07 8.72
N CYS A 148 24.60 -14.95 8.42
CA CYS A 148 23.54 -15.11 9.41
C CYS A 148 22.88 -16.48 9.27
N VAL A 149 22.98 -17.33 10.29
CA VAL A 149 22.47 -18.71 10.26
C VAL A 149 21.09 -18.89 10.92
N ASN A 150 20.39 -17.79 11.19
CA ASN A 150 19.09 -17.86 11.87
C ASN A 150 18.01 -18.44 10.94
N THR A 151 17.30 -19.44 11.46
CA THR A 151 16.15 -20.08 10.82
C THR A 151 14.96 -20.02 11.77
N PHE A 152 13.76 -19.85 11.22
CA PHE A 152 12.52 -19.69 11.96
C PHE A 152 11.53 -20.77 11.54
N GLU A 153 10.82 -21.37 12.49
CA GLU A 153 9.85 -22.43 12.22
C GLU A 153 8.64 -22.33 13.15
N GLY A 154 7.45 -22.59 12.59
CA GLY A 154 6.19 -22.63 13.33
C GLY A 154 5.22 -21.50 12.95
N PRO A 155 4.13 -21.32 13.72
CA PRO A 155 3.09 -20.34 13.43
C PRO A 155 3.55 -18.88 13.46
N THR A 156 4.60 -18.58 14.23
CA THR A 156 5.18 -17.24 14.41
C THR A 156 6.41 -17.00 13.54
N ALA A 157 6.83 -17.99 12.73
CA ALA A 157 8.08 -17.94 11.97
C ALA A 157 8.20 -16.68 11.10
N TRP A 158 7.11 -16.31 10.42
CA TRP A 158 7.07 -15.11 9.59
C TRP A 158 7.25 -13.81 10.40
N ASP A 159 6.58 -13.69 11.55
CA ASP A 159 6.69 -12.50 12.39
C ASP A 159 8.10 -12.38 12.97
N GLU A 160 8.67 -13.48 13.46
CA GLU A 160 10.05 -13.55 13.95
C GLU A 160 11.06 -13.22 12.84
N TRP A 161 10.86 -13.75 11.64
CA TRP A 161 11.70 -13.48 10.48
C TRP A 161 11.67 -11.99 10.11
N THR A 162 10.48 -11.37 10.00
CA THR A 162 10.39 -9.95 9.67
C THR A 162 11.04 -9.06 10.72
N GLU A 163 10.89 -9.37 12.01
CA GLU A 163 11.56 -8.64 13.09
C GLU A 163 13.07 -8.86 13.10
N HIS A 164 13.53 -10.06 12.75
CA HIS A 164 14.95 -10.35 12.64
C HIS A 164 15.62 -9.63 11.48
N VAL A 165 15.09 -9.80 10.26
CA VAL A 165 15.64 -9.16 9.06
C VAL A 165 15.54 -7.64 9.16
N GLY A 166 14.45 -7.11 9.72
CA GLY A 166 14.30 -5.68 9.98
C GLY A 166 15.42 -5.11 10.86
N ARG A 167 15.94 -5.86 11.84
CA ARG A 167 17.07 -5.41 12.67
C ARG A 167 18.39 -5.31 11.91
N HIS A 168 18.61 -6.13 10.89
CA HIS A 168 19.78 -6.00 10.02
C HIS A 168 19.70 -4.71 9.19
N MET A 169 18.53 -4.44 8.61
CA MET A 169 18.26 -3.21 7.87
C MET A 169 18.44 -1.95 8.74
N GLU A 170 17.96 -1.97 9.99
CA GLU A 170 18.13 -0.87 10.96
C GLU A 170 19.61 -0.57 11.29
N LYS A 171 20.50 -1.56 11.17
CA LYS A 171 21.95 -1.41 11.38
C LYS A 171 22.70 -0.95 10.13
N GLY A 172 22.00 -0.67 9.03
CA GLY A 172 22.61 -0.29 7.75
C GLY A 172 23.10 -1.47 6.92
N GLU A 173 22.64 -2.69 7.22
CA GLU A 173 23.04 -3.92 6.52
C GLU A 173 21.96 -4.38 5.52
N GLY A 174 21.08 -3.47 5.07
CA GLY A 174 19.95 -3.80 4.20
C GLY A 174 20.32 -4.05 2.74
N ASP A 175 21.41 -3.44 2.25
CA ASP A 175 21.84 -3.55 0.85
C ASP A 175 22.57 -4.88 0.55
N ASP A 176 23.01 -5.59 1.59
CA ASP A 176 23.75 -6.86 1.51
C ASP A 176 22.82 -8.08 1.76
N LEU A 177 21.50 -7.90 1.68
CA LEU A 177 20.56 -9.00 1.86
C LEU A 177 20.38 -9.76 0.55
N GLY A 178 20.65 -11.06 0.60
CA GLY A 178 20.39 -11.98 -0.50
C GLY A 178 18.90 -12.33 -0.64
N VAL A 179 18.62 -13.48 -1.25
CA VAL A 179 17.28 -14.06 -1.34
C VAL A 179 17.17 -15.18 -0.30
N ASP A 180 16.12 -15.15 0.50
CA ASP A 180 15.77 -16.26 1.38
C ASP A 180 15.21 -17.40 0.50
N ASP A 181 15.95 -18.50 0.39
CA ASP A 181 15.55 -19.68 -0.40
C ASP A 181 14.20 -20.26 0.04
N LEU A 182 13.88 -20.21 1.34
CA LEU A 182 12.60 -20.68 1.87
C LEU A 182 11.46 -19.71 1.54
N LEU A 183 11.72 -18.41 1.56
CA LEU A 183 10.75 -17.41 1.10
C LEU A 183 10.49 -17.54 -0.41
N LEU A 184 11.53 -17.78 -1.21
CA LEU A 184 11.40 -18.02 -2.64
C LEU A 184 10.57 -19.27 -2.93
N GLN A 185 10.87 -20.38 -2.25
CA GLN A 185 10.11 -21.62 -2.37
C GLN A 185 8.63 -21.40 -2.03
N TYR A 186 8.35 -20.78 -0.87
CA TYR A 186 6.99 -20.42 -0.48
C TYR A 186 6.30 -19.54 -1.53
N ALA A 187 7.01 -18.54 -2.07
CA ALA A 187 6.44 -17.62 -3.04
C ALA A 187 6.08 -18.30 -4.37
N LEU A 188 6.83 -19.32 -4.78
CA LEU A 188 6.51 -20.15 -5.94
C LEU A 188 5.29 -21.04 -5.67
N GLU A 189 5.27 -21.74 -4.53
CA GLU A 189 4.17 -22.62 -4.13
C GLU A 189 2.83 -21.87 -4.02
N GLU A 190 2.88 -20.64 -3.52
CA GLU A 190 1.71 -19.77 -3.33
C GLU A 190 1.35 -18.96 -4.59
N GLY A 191 2.11 -19.11 -5.68
CA GLY A 191 1.90 -18.38 -6.94
C GLY A 191 2.02 -16.87 -6.78
N ILE A 192 2.89 -16.40 -5.87
CA ILE A 192 3.22 -14.99 -5.69
C ILE A 192 4.26 -14.57 -6.73
N VAL A 193 5.18 -15.47 -7.08
CA VAL A 193 6.18 -15.28 -8.13
C VAL A 193 6.12 -16.43 -9.12
N GLU A 194 6.56 -16.17 -10.35
CA GLU A 194 6.74 -17.15 -11.41
C GLU A 194 8.18 -17.11 -11.92
N GLY A 195 8.70 -18.25 -12.37
CA GLY A 195 10.00 -18.32 -13.03
C GLY A 195 9.90 -17.83 -14.47
N VAL A 196 10.78 -16.91 -14.87
CA VAL A 196 10.84 -16.36 -16.24
C VAL A 196 12.08 -16.79 -17.01
N GLY A 197 13.03 -17.46 -16.33
CA GLY A 197 14.28 -17.96 -16.89
C GLY A 197 15.09 -18.74 -15.86
N GLU A 198 16.36 -19.03 -16.16
CA GLU A 198 17.26 -19.65 -15.19
C GLU A 198 17.53 -18.70 -14.02
N LYS A 199 17.02 -19.04 -12.83
CA LYS A 199 17.16 -18.25 -11.59
C LYS A 199 16.62 -16.81 -11.68
N GLU A 200 15.74 -16.53 -12.64
CA GLU A 200 15.06 -15.23 -12.77
C GLU A 200 13.58 -15.39 -12.44
N TYR A 201 13.07 -14.52 -11.58
CA TYR A 201 11.71 -14.57 -11.07
C TYR A 201 10.98 -13.25 -11.30
N ARG A 202 9.67 -13.33 -11.45
CA ARG A 202 8.79 -12.15 -11.58
C ARG A 202 7.61 -12.29 -10.65
N LEU A 203 7.19 -11.18 -10.05
CA LEU A 203 5.91 -11.12 -9.34
C LEU A 203 4.76 -11.43 -10.28
N VAL A 204 3.98 -12.46 -9.95
CA VAL A 204 2.70 -12.71 -10.61
C VAL A 204 1.83 -11.50 -10.30
N GLN A 205 1.41 -10.81 -11.35
CA GLN A 205 0.56 -9.65 -11.22
C GLN A 205 -0.78 -10.12 -10.66
N LEU A 206 -0.91 -10.03 -9.33
CA LEU A 206 -2.20 -10.10 -8.68
C LEU A 206 -3.06 -9.06 -9.37
N ARG A 207 -4.04 -9.49 -10.16
CA ARG A 207 -4.93 -8.61 -10.93
C ARG A 207 -5.67 -7.71 -9.95
N ARG A 208 -5.04 -6.61 -9.55
CA ARG A 208 -5.60 -5.56 -8.71
C ARG A 208 -5.45 -4.24 -9.43
N ALA A 209 -6.53 -3.47 -9.34
CA ALA A 209 -6.74 -2.22 -10.02
C ALA A 209 -5.53 -1.30 -9.90
N ARG A 210 -5.12 -0.75 -11.05
CA ARG A 210 -4.43 0.55 -11.07
C ARG A 210 -5.15 1.46 -10.09
N SER A 211 -4.43 2.01 -9.12
CA SER A 211 -4.86 3.24 -8.49
C SER A 211 -5.00 4.28 -9.61
N PRO A 212 -6.13 4.98 -9.76
CA PRO A 212 -6.15 6.18 -10.58
C PRO A 212 -5.35 7.23 -9.81
N SER A 213 -4.04 7.25 -10.05
CA SER A 213 -3.24 8.43 -9.78
C SER A 213 -3.47 9.41 -10.93
N THR A 214 -3.53 10.69 -10.60
CA THR A 214 -3.72 11.86 -11.47
C THR A 214 -5.12 12.05 -12.10
N PHE A 215 -5.97 12.76 -11.36
CA PHE A 215 -6.88 13.73 -11.96
C PHE A 215 -6.03 14.90 -12.46
N ALA A 216 -5.49 14.78 -13.67
CA ALA A 216 -4.93 15.90 -14.40
C ALA A 216 -6.11 16.56 -15.14
N GLY A 217 -6.49 17.76 -14.68
CA GLY A 217 -7.51 18.56 -15.32
C GLY A 217 -7.14 18.89 -16.76
N LEU A 218 -8.07 18.65 -17.66
CA LEU A 218 -8.08 19.23 -19.00
C LEU A 218 -9.49 19.78 -19.25
N PHE A 219 -9.77 20.94 -18.65
CA PHE A 219 -10.66 21.90 -19.30
C PHE A 219 -9.82 22.65 -20.32
N ALA A 220 -9.97 22.28 -21.59
CA ALA A 220 -9.42 23.05 -22.70
C ALA A 220 -10.31 24.29 -22.94
N PRO A 221 -9.73 25.48 -23.17
CA PRO A 221 -10.49 26.65 -23.57
C PRO A 221 -10.87 26.51 -25.05
N SER A 222 -12.15 26.70 -25.35
CA SER A 222 -12.64 26.82 -26.73
C SER A 222 -12.48 28.27 -27.18
N THR A 223 -11.66 28.52 -28.20
CA THR A 223 -11.64 29.81 -28.90
C THR A 223 -11.47 29.62 -30.39
N THR A 224 -12.12 30.52 -31.14
CA THR A 224 -12.04 30.84 -32.58
C THR A 224 -12.96 30.00 -33.48
N ALA A 225 -13.74 30.53 -34.42
CA ALA A 225 -13.90 31.86 -35.05
C ALA A 225 -15.39 31.95 -35.51
N GLY A 226 -16.07 33.10 -35.65
CA GLY A 226 -15.78 34.22 -36.55
C GLY A 226 -16.55 34.05 -37.88
N LEU A 227 -17.28 35.10 -38.30
CA LEU A 227 -18.12 35.31 -39.51
C LEU A 227 -19.61 34.92 -39.34
N THR A 228 -20.62 35.76 -39.60
CA THR A 228 -20.80 36.85 -40.58
C THR A 228 -21.79 37.93 -40.10
N LYS A 229 -21.67 39.10 -40.74
CA LYS A 229 -22.49 40.32 -40.62
C LYS A 229 -23.87 40.14 -41.26
N ASN A 230 -24.92 40.77 -40.71
CA ASN A 230 -25.82 41.62 -41.51
C ASN A 230 -26.70 42.55 -40.64
N PRO A 231 -27.13 43.72 -41.19
CA PRO A 231 -27.58 44.88 -40.43
C PRO A 231 -29.10 44.94 -40.21
N ASN A 232 -29.48 45.75 -39.22
CA ASN A 232 -30.85 46.15 -38.90
C ASN A 232 -31.53 46.92 -40.06
N PRO A 233 -32.86 46.81 -40.23
CA PRO A 233 -33.65 47.66 -41.12
C PRO A 233 -34.02 49.01 -40.45
N PRO A 234 -34.40 50.05 -41.23
CA PRO A 234 -34.70 51.38 -40.71
C PRO A 234 -36.13 51.52 -40.17
N PRO A 235 -36.43 52.57 -39.39
CA PRO A 235 -37.74 52.76 -38.78
C PRO A 235 -38.76 53.35 -39.76
N LYS A 236 -40.04 53.04 -39.51
CA LYS A 236 -41.20 53.87 -39.88
C LYS A 236 -41.99 54.15 -38.62
#